data_AF-A0AA43CFL2-F1
#
_entry.id   AF-A0AA43CFL2-F1
#
_cell.length_a   1.000
_cell.length_b   1.000
_cell.length_c   1.000
_cell.angle_alpha   90.00
_cell.angle_beta   90.00
_cell.angle_gamma   90.00
#
_symmetry.space_group_name_H-M   'P 1'
#
loop_
_entity.id
_entity.type
_entity.pdbx_description
1 polymer ?
#
loop_
_entity_poly.entity_id
_entity_poly.type
_entity_poly.pdbx_seq_one_letter_code
_entity_poly.pdbx_strand_id
1 'polypeptide(L)'
;MEIVQKMLPSAATILTVVLTLFLVQRFMDRPAAARRGHQFRNQLILLGLTAAGLLLIVLVVPIGDAMRGQLLGLVGIVSSAAIALSSTTFLGNAMAGVMLRSVKNFKMGDFISSGEHFGRVSERGLFHTEIQTADRDLTTVPNMFLVTHPVTTVRASGTIVSTTVSLGYDVSRVHVEKLLLEAARSVDLQEPFVHIKELGDFSVVYRIHGLLTEVKRVLSVRSQLRCAVLDHLHEGGVEIVSPNFMNQRVLADQAVFIPRPTRASADETQAVIAETVVFDKADEAESIEELRNARTGIKKELAKLNESMKESDADEKKRLEGEISILKLRMERFDKMIANRETRADDGD
;
A
#
# COMPACT_ATOMS: atom_id res chain seq x y z
N MET A 1 -18.05 -55.70 39.87
CA MET A 1 -16.96 -55.95 38.90
C MET A 1 -17.21 -55.35 37.52
N GLU A 2 -18.45 -55.31 37.02
CA GLU A 2 -18.76 -54.79 35.66
C GLU A 2 -18.36 -53.33 35.42
N ILE A 3 -18.50 -52.45 36.41
CA ILE A 3 -18.11 -51.02 36.28
C ILE A 3 -16.60 -50.89 36.10
N VAL A 4 -15.81 -51.68 36.84
CA VAL A 4 -14.35 -51.69 36.77
C VAL A 4 -13.87 -52.23 35.41
N GLN A 5 -14.53 -53.27 34.87
CA GLN A 5 -14.23 -53.80 33.54
C GLN A 5 -14.59 -52.84 32.40
N LYS A 6 -15.68 -52.07 32.53
CA LYS A 6 -16.06 -51.04 31.54
C LYS A 6 -15.17 -49.80 31.58
N MET A 7 -14.60 -49.46 32.73
CA MET A 7 -13.70 -48.30 32.91
C MET A 7 -12.25 -48.59 32.49
N LEU A 8 -11.82 -49.85 32.53
CA LEU A 8 -10.47 -50.29 32.16
C LEU A 8 -10.01 -49.84 30.76
N PRO A 9 -10.80 -50.02 29.66
CA PRO A 9 -10.39 -49.55 28.34
C PRO A 9 -10.31 -48.02 28.25
N SER A 10 -11.21 -47.30 28.92
CA SER A 10 -11.20 -45.82 28.92
C SER A 10 -9.99 -45.24 29.66
N ALA A 11 -9.64 -45.81 30.81
CA ALA A 11 -8.44 -45.44 31.54
C ALA A 11 -7.16 -45.74 30.73
N ALA A 12 -7.13 -46.88 30.04
CA ALA A 12 -6.04 -47.23 29.12
C ALA A 12 -5.92 -46.21 27.98
N THR A 13 -7.04 -45.78 27.36
CA THR A 13 -7.00 -44.79 26.28
C THR A 13 -6.61 -43.38 26.75
N ILE A 14 -7.03 -42.97 27.94
CA ILE A 14 -6.60 -41.68 28.50
C ILE A 14 -5.09 -41.73 28.75
N LEU A 15 -4.59 -42.82 29.32
CA LEU A 15 -3.16 -43.01 29.57
C LEU A 15 -2.36 -43.05 28.26
N THR A 16 -2.85 -43.71 27.21
CA THR A 16 -2.16 -43.76 25.91
C THR A 16 -2.15 -42.40 25.24
N VAL A 17 -3.26 -41.65 25.25
CA VAL A 17 -3.33 -40.28 24.69
C VAL A 17 -2.40 -39.33 25.46
N VAL A 18 -2.39 -39.40 26.79
CA VAL A 18 -1.49 -38.57 27.61
C VAL A 18 -0.02 -38.96 27.37
N LEU A 19 0.28 -40.25 27.29
CA LEU A 19 1.64 -40.74 27.02
C LEU A 19 2.12 -40.36 25.61
N THR A 20 1.27 -40.48 24.59
CA THR A 20 1.64 -40.07 23.22
C THR A 20 1.86 -38.57 23.14
N LEU A 21 0.99 -37.76 23.74
CA LEU A 21 1.18 -36.30 23.81
C LEU A 21 2.47 -35.94 24.57
N PHE A 22 2.73 -36.59 25.70
CA PHE A 22 3.95 -36.37 26.49
C PHE A 22 5.21 -36.77 25.71
N LEU A 23 5.22 -37.92 25.03
CA LEU A 23 6.35 -38.36 24.21
C LEU A 23 6.60 -37.44 23.01
N VAL A 24 5.52 -37.01 22.35
CA VAL A 24 5.58 -36.07 21.22
C VAL A 24 6.11 -34.72 21.67
N GLN A 25 5.59 -34.15 22.77
CA GLN A 25 6.11 -32.92 23.37
C GLN A 25 7.58 -33.08 23.76
N ARG A 26 7.93 -34.13 24.51
CA ARG A 26 9.30 -34.43 24.93
C ARG A 26 10.27 -34.55 23.75
N PHE A 27 9.83 -35.11 22.63
CA PHE A 27 10.64 -35.28 21.42
C PHE A 27 10.78 -33.98 20.63
N MET A 28 9.72 -33.17 20.58
CA MET A 28 9.69 -31.87 19.89
C MET A 28 10.38 -30.76 20.70
N ASP A 29 10.38 -30.84 22.03
CA ASP A 29 11.02 -29.93 22.98
C ASP A 29 12.48 -30.31 23.28
N ARG A 30 13.00 -31.38 22.66
CA ARG A 30 14.45 -31.64 22.74
C ARG A 30 15.17 -30.42 22.16
N PRO A 31 16.28 -29.96 22.77
CA PRO A 31 16.99 -28.76 22.34
C PRO A 31 17.73 -29.04 21.03
N ALA A 32 16.99 -29.22 19.94
CA ALA A 32 17.50 -29.06 18.60
C ALA A 32 17.63 -27.55 18.40
N ALA A 33 18.80 -27.04 18.76
CA ALA A 33 19.25 -25.71 18.43
C ALA A 33 19.32 -25.55 16.90
N ALA A 34 18.18 -25.39 16.21
CA ALA A 34 18.15 -25.03 14.79
C ALA A 34 16.74 -24.67 14.29
N ARG A 35 16.63 -23.43 13.78
CA ARG A 35 15.68 -22.91 12.79
C ARG A 35 14.26 -22.56 13.27
N ARG A 36 14.05 -21.23 13.39
CA ARG A 36 12.80 -20.49 13.64
C ARG A 36 11.56 -21.01 12.87
N GLY A 37 11.74 -21.67 11.71
CA GLY A 37 10.64 -22.19 10.89
C GLY A 37 9.94 -23.47 11.38
N HIS A 38 10.57 -24.27 12.24
CA HIS A 38 9.96 -25.54 12.69
C HIS A 38 9.01 -25.38 13.88
N GLN A 39 9.07 -24.26 14.60
CA GLN A 39 8.27 -24.03 15.81
C GLN A 39 6.77 -23.91 15.50
N PHE A 40 6.39 -23.17 14.46
CA PHE A 40 4.99 -23.01 14.07
C PHE A 40 4.35 -24.33 13.62
N ARG A 41 5.05 -25.09 12.76
CA ARG A 41 4.59 -26.42 12.31
C ARG A 41 4.41 -27.37 13.49
N ASN A 42 5.37 -27.38 14.42
CA ASN A 42 5.34 -28.22 15.59
C ASN A 42 4.15 -27.88 16.52
N GLN A 43 3.86 -26.59 16.71
CA GLN A 43 2.68 -26.14 17.47
C GLN A 43 1.37 -26.56 16.81
N LEU A 44 1.26 -26.48 15.47
CA LEU A 44 0.07 -26.95 14.74
C LEU A 44 -0.14 -28.45 14.86
N ILE A 45 0.93 -29.25 14.74
CA ILE A 45 0.87 -30.70 14.91
C ILE A 45 0.42 -31.05 16.33
N LEU A 46 0.98 -30.38 17.34
CA LEU A 46 0.61 -30.60 18.74
C LEU A 46 -0.85 -30.24 19.00
N LEU A 47 -1.32 -29.10 18.49
CA LEU A 47 -2.73 -28.69 18.59
C LEU A 47 -3.67 -29.70 17.92
N GLY A 48 -3.29 -30.22 16.75
CA GLY A 48 -4.06 -31.25 16.05
C GLY A 48 -4.14 -32.56 16.85
N LEU A 49 -3.02 -32.99 17.43
CA LEU A 49 -2.95 -34.19 18.26
C LEU A 49 -3.74 -34.05 19.57
N THR A 50 -3.71 -32.89 20.23
CA THR A 50 -4.50 -32.65 21.45
C THR A 50 -6.00 -32.65 21.14
N ALA A 51 -6.42 -32.01 20.04
CA ALA A 51 -7.81 -32.04 19.60
C ALA A 51 -8.29 -33.46 19.23
N ALA A 52 -7.48 -34.22 18.48
CA ALA A 52 -7.78 -35.61 18.14
C ALA A 52 -7.82 -36.52 19.37
N GLY A 53 -6.90 -36.33 20.32
CA GLY A 53 -6.87 -37.06 21.59
C GLY A 53 -8.11 -36.81 22.44
N LEU A 54 -8.55 -35.54 22.56
CA LEU A 54 -9.80 -35.19 23.24
C LEU A 54 -11.01 -35.87 22.60
N LEU A 55 -11.09 -35.88 21.27
CA LEU A 55 -12.17 -36.54 20.54
C LEU A 55 -12.18 -38.07 20.80
N LEU A 56 -11.00 -38.69 20.78
CA LEU A 56 -10.83 -40.13 21.04
C LEU A 56 -11.28 -40.49 22.47
N ILE A 57 -10.94 -39.66 23.47
CA ILE A 57 -11.40 -39.85 24.84
C ILE A 57 -12.93 -39.84 24.91
N VAL A 58 -13.61 -38.87 24.27
CA VAL A 58 -15.09 -38.82 24.26
C VAL A 58 -15.70 -40.07 23.60
N LEU A 59 -15.04 -40.66 22.61
CA LEU A 59 -15.52 -41.87 21.93
C LEU A 59 -15.39 -43.14 22.80
N VAL A 60 -14.30 -43.28 23.56
CA VAL A 60 -13.99 -44.52 24.29
C VAL A 60 -14.53 -44.52 25.73
N VAL A 61 -14.80 -43.36 26.31
CA VAL A 61 -15.42 -43.28 27.64
C VAL A 61 -16.77 -44.01 27.61
N PRO A 62 -17.07 -44.89 28.60
CA PRO A 62 -18.28 -45.69 28.66
C PRO A 62 -19.48 -44.86 29.16
N ILE A 63 -19.83 -43.83 28.41
CA ILE A 63 -21.04 -43.01 28.58
C ILE A 63 -22.15 -43.50 27.65
N GLY A 64 -23.41 -43.25 28.02
CA GLY A 64 -24.56 -43.59 27.17
C GLY A 64 -24.55 -42.80 25.85
N ASP A 65 -25.10 -43.39 24.79
CA ASP A 65 -25.02 -42.84 23.43
C ASP A 65 -25.63 -41.43 23.32
N ALA A 66 -26.71 -41.16 24.06
CA ALA A 66 -27.31 -39.83 24.14
C ALA A 66 -26.34 -38.78 24.71
N MET A 67 -25.62 -39.12 25.79
CA MET A 67 -24.65 -38.21 26.42
C MET A 67 -23.39 -38.06 25.58
N ARG A 68 -22.94 -39.13 24.91
CA ARG A 68 -21.85 -39.06 23.91
C ARG A 68 -22.21 -38.12 22.76
N GLY A 69 -23.42 -38.25 22.22
CA GLY A 69 -23.93 -37.37 21.17
C GLY A 69 -23.97 -35.90 21.60
N GLN A 70 -24.41 -35.61 22.83
CA GLN A 70 -24.40 -34.26 23.39
C GLN A 70 -22.98 -33.69 23.56
N LEU A 71 -22.03 -34.48 24.08
CA LEU A 71 -20.64 -34.03 24.24
C LEU A 71 -19.95 -33.79 22.89
N LEU A 72 -20.14 -34.69 21.91
CA LEU A 72 -19.61 -34.50 20.56
C LEU A 72 -20.25 -33.28 19.88
N GLY A 73 -21.56 -33.08 20.05
CA GLY A 73 -22.26 -31.88 19.56
C GLY A 73 -21.72 -30.60 20.19
N LEU A 74 -21.50 -30.59 21.51
CA LEU A 74 -20.92 -29.45 22.23
C LEU A 74 -19.49 -29.17 21.75
N VAL A 75 -18.63 -30.19 21.64
CA VAL A 75 -17.27 -30.05 21.11
C VAL A 75 -17.30 -29.51 19.68
N GLY A 76 -18.24 -29.98 18.85
CA GLY A 76 -18.43 -29.49 17.48
C GLY A 76 -18.82 -28.01 17.44
N ILE A 77 -19.80 -27.60 18.25
CA ILE A 77 -20.26 -26.21 18.33
C ILE A 77 -19.14 -25.30 18.85
N VAL A 78 -18.50 -25.68 19.95
CA VAL A 78 -17.44 -24.87 20.57
C VAL A 78 -16.23 -24.75 19.64
N SER A 79 -15.80 -25.87 19.04
CA SER A 79 -14.66 -25.86 18.11
C SER A 79 -14.95 -25.04 16.86
N SER A 80 -16.14 -25.20 16.26
CA SER A 80 -16.52 -24.42 15.08
C SER A 80 -16.67 -22.94 15.38
N ALA A 81 -17.27 -22.57 16.52
CA ALA A 81 -17.36 -21.18 16.96
C ALA A 81 -15.96 -20.58 17.22
N ALA A 82 -15.06 -21.31 17.87
CA ALA A 82 -13.69 -20.86 18.11
C ALA A 82 -12.93 -20.62 16.80
N ILE A 83 -13.02 -21.55 15.85
CA ILE A 83 -12.39 -21.42 14.52
C ILE A 83 -12.98 -20.22 13.76
N ALA A 84 -14.31 -20.09 13.75
CA ALA A 84 -15.00 -19.00 13.06
C ALA A 84 -14.58 -17.64 13.64
N LEU A 85 -14.64 -17.49 14.97
CA LEU A 85 -14.31 -16.24 15.65
C LEU A 85 -12.82 -15.88 15.46
N SER A 86 -11.93 -16.86 15.56
CA SER A 86 -10.49 -16.65 15.32
C SER A 86 -10.15 -16.31 13.87
N SER A 87 -10.97 -16.75 12.90
CA SER A 87 -10.73 -16.51 11.46
C SER A 87 -11.30 -15.18 10.96
N THR A 88 -12.14 -14.51 11.75
CA THR A 88 -12.86 -13.28 11.35
C THR A 88 -11.91 -12.19 10.83
N THR A 89 -10.81 -11.91 11.51
CA THR A 89 -9.84 -10.87 11.11
C THR A 89 -9.17 -11.19 9.77
N PHE A 90 -8.83 -12.46 9.53
CA PHE A 90 -8.19 -12.89 8.30
C PHE A 90 -9.15 -12.79 7.11
N LEU A 91 -10.38 -13.30 7.31
CA LEU A 91 -11.44 -13.21 6.30
C LEU A 91 -11.83 -11.75 6.03
N GLY A 92 -11.88 -10.91 7.07
CA GLY A 92 -12.14 -9.47 6.95
C GLY A 92 -11.12 -8.77 6.06
N ASN A 93 -9.83 -9.02 6.27
CA ASN A 93 -8.77 -8.47 5.42
C ASN A 93 -8.83 -9.00 3.98
N ALA A 94 -9.14 -10.28 3.76
CA ALA A 94 -9.32 -10.84 2.43
C ALA A 94 -10.48 -10.18 1.67
N MET A 95 -11.63 -10.06 2.33
CA MET A 95 -12.82 -9.42 1.75
C MET A 95 -12.59 -7.94 1.49
N ALA A 96 -11.90 -7.24 2.40
CA ALA A 96 -11.45 -5.87 2.19
C ALA A 96 -10.54 -5.75 0.96
N GLY A 97 -9.59 -6.68 0.77
CA GLY A 97 -8.73 -6.73 -0.41
C GLY A 97 -9.49 -6.90 -1.72
N VAL A 98 -10.49 -7.81 -1.74
CA VAL A 98 -11.38 -7.98 -2.89
C VAL A 98 -12.19 -6.71 -3.15
N MET A 99 -12.75 -6.09 -2.11
CA MET A 99 -13.52 -4.86 -2.21
C MET A 99 -12.68 -3.71 -2.80
N LEU A 100 -11.47 -3.48 -2.28
CA LEU A 100 -10.56 -2.44 -2.79
C LEU A 100 -10.24 -2.63 -4.27
N ARG A 101 -10.09 -3.88 -4.73
CA ARG A 101 -9.90 -4.21 -6.15
C ARG A 101 -11.15 -3.98 -6.99
N SER A 102 -12.33 -4.24 -6.45
CA SER A 102 -13.60 -4.04 -7.14
C SER A 102 -13.97 -2.57 -7.30
N VAL A 103 -13.80 -1.76 -6.23
CA VAL A 103 -14.14 -0.32 -6.26
C VAL A 103 -13.11 0.48 -7.06
N LYS A 104 -11.86 0.01 -7.16
CA LYS A 104 -10.78 0.64 -7.93
C LYS A 104 -10.48 2.07 -7.49
N ASN A 105 -10.46 2.31 -6.17
CA ASN A 105 -10.12 3.62 -5.58
C ASN A 105 -8.68 4.06 -5.87
N PHE A 106 -7.78 3.10 -6.08
CA PHE A 106 -6.38 3.29 -6.46
C PHE A 106 -5.84 2.03 -7.16
N LYS A 107 -4.74 2.19 -7.89
CA LYS A 107 -3.96 1.12 -8.54
C LYS A 107 -2.51 1.08 -8.02
N MET A 108 -1.72 0.10 -8.42
CA MET A 108 -0.28 0.10 -8.13
C MET A 108 0.35 1.33 -8.81
N GLY A 109 1.30 1.96 -8.13
CA GLY A 109 1.92 3.20 -8.60
C GLY A 109 1.12 4.48 -8.31
N ASP A 110 -0.09 4.43 -7.76
CA ASP A 110 -0.76 5.66 -7.33
C ASP A 110 -0.19 6.15 -5.99
N PHE A 111 -0.11 7.47 -5.80
CA PHE A 111 0.11 8.04 -4.47
C PHE A 111 -1.19 8.00 -3.68
N ILE A 112 -1.13 7.44 -2.47
CA ILE A 112 -2.25 7.38 -1.54
C ILE A 112 -1.87 7.99 -0.19
N SER A 113 -2.89 8.48 0.52
CA SER A 113 -2.80 8.93 1.90
C SER A 113 -3.98 8.36 2.69
N SER A 114 -3.70 7.69 3.80
CA SER A 114 -4.73 7.20 4.72
C SER A 114 -4.20 7.24 6.16
N GLY A 115 -4.86 8.04 7.00
CA GLY A 115 -4.34 8.35 8.33
C GLY A 115 -2.97 9.04 8.23
N GLU A 116 -1.97 8.47 8.91
CA GLU A 116 -0.57 8.96 8.90
C GLU A 116 0.26 8.36 7.77
N HIS A 117 -0.28 7.38 7.03
CA HIS A 117 0.45 6.72 5.96
C HIS A 117 0.31 7.49 4.66
N PHE A 118 1.42 7.99 4.12
CA PHE A 118 1.51 8.61 2.81
C PHE A 118 2.63 7.96 2.00
N GLY A 119 2.35 7.63 0.75
CA GLY A 119 3.35 7.07 -0.15
C GLY A 119 2.72 6.53 -1.43
N ARG A 120 3.50 5.76 -2.17
CA ARG A 120 3.10 5.17 -3.45
C ARG A 120 2.85 3.68 -3.30
N VAL A 121 1.75 3.19 -3.85
CA VAL A 121 1.37 1.77 -3.71
C VAL A 121 2.37 0.89 -4.47
N SER A 122 3.12 0.06 -3.75
CA SER A 122 4.08 -0.89 -4.30
C SER A 122 3.45 -2.28 -4.50
N GLU A 123 2.61 -2.73 -3.56
CA GLU A 123 1.95 -4.04 -3.67
C GLU A 123 0.49 -3.98 -3.22
N ARG A 124 -0.34 -4.83 -3.83
CA ARG A 124 -1.73 -5.07 -3.43
C ARG A 124 -1.94 -6.56 -3.20
N GLY A 125 -1.60 -7.03 -2.02
CA GLY A 125 -1.80 -8.40 -1.57
C GLY A 125 -3.27 -8.75 -1.30
N LEU A 126 -3.51 -10.01 -0.90
CA LEU A 126 -4.85 -10.47 -0.52
C LEU A 126 -5.29 -9.90 0.85
N PHE A 127 -4.36 -9.80 1.80
CA PHE A 127 -4.66 -9.39 3.19
C PHE A 127 -4.13 -7.99 3.53
N HIS A 128 -3.18 -7.48 2.75
CA HIS A 128 -2.54 -6.20 2.99
C HIS A 128 -2.24 -5.49 1.67
N THR A 129 -1.94 -4.21 1.76
CA THR A 129 -1.43 -3.35 0.70
C THR A 129 -0.09 -2.79 1.19
N GLU A 130 0.93 -2.81 0.35
CA GLU A 130 2.24 -2.24 0.66
C GLU A 130 2.35 -0.84 0.04
N ILE A 131 2.88 0.10 0.81
CA ILE A 131 3.07 1.48 0.43
C ILE A 131 4.55 1.81 0.61
N GLN A 132 5.21 2.22 -0.47
CA GLN A 132 6.55 2.78 -0.42
C GLN A 132 6.47 4.26 -0.03
N THR A 133 7.12 4.65 1.06
CA THR A 133 7.07 5.99 1.62
C THR A 133 8.05 6.94 0.94
N ALA A 134 7.99 8.24 1.25
CA ALA A 134 8.92 9.23 0.75
C ALA A 134 10.38 9.03 1.24
N ASP A 135 10.56 8.20 2.27
CA ASP A 135 11.86 7.83 2.83
C ASP A 135 12.37 6.48 2.27
N ARG A 136 11.71 5.96 1.22
CA ARG A 136 11.99 4.66 0.56
C ARG A 136 11.64 3.43 1.42
N ASP A 137 11.10 3.61 2.62
CA ASP A 137 10.63 2.51 3.46
C ASP A 137 9.37 1.85 2.91
N LEU A 138 9.22 0.53 3.11
CA LEU A 138 8.03 -0.25 2.76
C LEU A 138 7.11 -0.40 3.97
N THR A 139 5.93 0.18 3.88
CA THR A 139 4.90 0.12 4.93
C THR A 139 3.78 -0.84 4.54
N THR A 140 3.64 -1.94 5.28
CA THR A 140 2.55 -2.89 5.12
C THR A 140 1.29 -2.43 5.86
N VAL A 141 0.22 -2.14 5.13
CA VAL A 141 -1.07 -1.69 5.67
C VAL A 141 -2.12 -2.79 5.51
N PRO A 142 -2.80 -3.23 6.58
CA PRO A 142 -3.89 -4.19 6.47
C PRO A 142 -5.02 -3.67 5.58
N ASN A 143 -5.57 -4.52 4.71
CA ASN A 143 -6.64 -4.09 3.79
C ASN A 143 -7.87 -3.58 4.54
N MET A 144 -8.18 -4.17 5.70
CA MET A 144 -9.28 -3.74 6.55
C MET A 144 -9.09 -2.29 7.06
N PHE A 145 -7.84 -1.86 7.29
CA PHE A 145 -7.55 -0.48 7.69
C PHE A 145 -7.94 0.50 6.58
N LEU A 146 -7.54 0.21 5.34
CA LEU A 146 -7.84 1.05 4.16
C LEU A 146 -9.33 1.11 3.80
N VAL A 147 -10.12 0.11 4.20
CA VAL A 147 -11.58 0.11 4.01
C VAL A 147 -12.30 0.87 5.13
N THR A 148 -11.74 0.87 6.34
CA THR A 148 -12.35 1.51 7.52
C THR A 148 -11.94 2.96 7.70
N HIS A 149 -10.85 3.41 7.05
CA HIS A 149 -10.37 4.79 7.09
C HIS A 149 -10.52 5.47 5.73
N PRO A 150 -10.67 6.81 5.70
CA PRO A 150 -10.61 7.55 4.44
C PRO A 150 -9.28 7.32 3.72
N VAL A 151 -9.36 7.11 2.40
CA VAL A 151 -8.20 7.01 1.51
C VAL A 151 -8.27 8.14 0.50
N THR A 152 -7.25 8.99 0.50
CA THR A 152 -7.07 10.04 -0.50
C THR A 152 -6.10 9.53 -1.55
N THR A 153 -6.53 9.51 -2.82
CA THR A 153 -5.70 9.08 -3.95
C THR A 153 -5.35 10.28 -4.82
N VAL A 154 -4.07 10.42 -5.16
CA VAL A 154 -3.61 11.34 -6.20
C VAL A 154 -3.94 10.72 -7.56
N ARG A 155 -4.83 11.36 -8.30
CA ARG A 155 -5.27 10.85 -9.60
C ARG A 155 -4.23 11.13 -10.68
N ALA A 156 -4.13 10.23 -11.66
CA ALA A 156 -3.31 10.44 -12.85
C ALA A 156 -3.71 11.68 -13.68
N SER A 157 -4.94 12.18 -13.52
CA SER A 157 -5.41 13.41 -14.18
C SER A 157 -4.80 14.69 -13.62
N GLY A 158 -4.13 14.61 -12.47
CA GLY A 158 -3.50 15.74 -11.81
C GLY A 158 -3.90 15.90 -10.35
N THR A 159 -3.19 16.77 -9.66
CA THR A 159 -3.42 17.10 -8.25
C THR A 159 -3.08 18.56 -7.95
N ILE A 160 -3.74 19.12 -6.95
CA ILE A 160 -3.40 20.48 -6.48
C ILE A 160 -2.18 20.39 -5.57
N VAL A 161 -1.11 21.06 -5.98
CA VAL A 161 0.04 21.35 -5.11
C VAL A 161 -0.18 22.71 -4.47
N SER A 162 0.20 22.85 -3.21
CA SER A 162 0.08 24.13 -2.51
C SER A 162 1.18 24.35 -1.49
N THR A 163 1.47 25.63 -1.27
CA THR A 163 2.40 26.13 -0.25
C THR A 163 1.73 27.25 0.52
N THR A 164 2.03 27.35 1.81
CA THR A 164 1.53 28.42 2.69
C THR A 164 2.71 29.29 3.12
N VAL A 165 2.50 30.60 3.09
CA VAL A 165 3.47 31.60 3.56
C VAL A 165 2.74 32.65 4.40
N SER A 166 3.42 33.16 5.43
CA SER A 166 2.92 34.19 6.34
C SER A 166 3.72 35.46 6.09
N LEU A 167 3.05 36.58 5.82
CA LEU A 167 3.69 37.87 5.52
C LEU A 167 3.04 38.99 6.34
N GLY A 168 3.83 40.01 6.70
CA GLY A 168 3.35 41.13 7.51
C GLY A 168 2.24 41.95 6.85
N TYR A 169 1.45 42.65 7.68
CA TYR A 169 0.37 43.54 7.22
C TYR A 169 0.86 44.81 6.50
N ASP A 170 2.14 45.10 6.63
CA ASP A 170 2.85 46.20 5.99
C ASP A 170 3.12 45.94 4.49
N VAL A 171 2.91 44.72 4.00
CA VAL A 171 3.09 44.36 2.59
C VAL A 171 1.76 44.40 1.83
N SER A 172 1.76 45.02 0.64
CA SER A 172 0.57 45.10 -0.21
C SER A 172 0.10 43.71 -0.66
N ARG A 173 -1.15 43.36 -0.32
CA ARG A 173 -1.82 42.13 -0.75
C ARG A 173 -1.71 41.88 -2.25
N VAL A 174 -1.96 42.91 -3.07
CA VAL A 174 -1.97 42.80 -4.53
C VAL A 174 -0.57 42.48 -5.07
N HIS A 175 0.47 43.04 -4.43
CA HIS A 175 1.86 42.77 -4.78
C HIS A 175 2.24 41.32 -4.45
N VAL A 176 1.89 40.85 -3.24
CA VAL A 176 2.11 39.47 -2.80
C VAL A 176 1.41 38.47 -3.70
N GLU A 177 0.12 38.66 -3.99
CA GLU A 177 -0.65 37.75 -4.85
C GLU A 177 -0.01 37.62 -6.23
N LYS A 178 0.47 38.72 -6.81
CA LYS A 178 1.17 38.70 -8.10
C LYS A 178 2.44 37.84 -8.04
N LEU A 179 3.30 38.05 -7.05
CA LEU A 179 4.57 37.30 -6.91
C LEU A 179 4.33 35.80 -6.67
N LEU A 180 3.33 35.45 -5.86
CA LEU A 180 2.98 34.05 -5.61
C LEU A 180 2.43 33.35 -6.86
N LEU A 181 1.66 34.06 -7.68
CA LEU A 181 1.19 33.53 -8.97
C LEU A 181 2.33 33.34 -9.97
N GLU A 182 3.30 34.25 -10.00
CA GLU A 182 4.51 34.12 -10.82
C GLU A 182 5.36 32.91 -10.38
N ALA A 183 5.55 32.74 -9.07
CA ALA A 183 6.24 31.59 -8.49
C ALA A 183 5.58 30.23 -8.82
N ALA A 184 4.25 30.16 -8.81
CA ALA A 184 3.55 28.93 -9.21
C ALA A 184 3.70 28.64 -10.71
N ARG A 185 3.71 29.67 -11.55
CA ARG A 185 3.90 29.53 -13.01
C ARG A 185 5.33 29.11 -13.35
N SER A 186 6.34 29.53 -12.58
CA SER A 186 7.74 29.19 -12.85
C SER A 186 8.07 27.71 -12.61
N VAL A 187 7.18 26.97 -11.93
CA VAL A 187 7.30 25.52 -11.69
C VAL A 187 6.24 24.71 -12.44
N ASP A 188 5.74 25.27 -13.56
CA ASP A 188 4.79 24.64 -14.48
C ASP A 188 3.44 24.21 -13.85
N LEU A 189 3.00 24.87 -12.78
CA LEU A 189 1.65 24.64 -12.23
C LEU A 189 0.59 25.36 -13.08
N GLN A 190 -0.44 24.61 -13.47
CA GLN A 190 -1.56 25.13 -14.23
C GLN A 190 -2.59 25.80 -13.32
N GLU A 191 -3.32 26.78 -13.87
CA GLU A 191 -4.42 27.49 -13.20
C GLU A 191 -4.11 27.91 -11.75
N PRO A 192 -2.97 28.59 -11.49
CA PRO A 192 -2.60 28.92 -10.13
C PRO A 192 -3.54 29.98 -9.56
N PHE A 193 -3.85 29.84 -8.28
CA PHE A 193 -4.67 30.80 -7.54
C PHE A 193 -4.17 30.94 -6.11
N VAL A 194 -4.33 32.15 -5.58
CA VAL A 194 -3.97 32.49 -4.19
C VAL A 194 -5.25 32.74 -3.42
N HIS A 195 -5.33 32.24 -2.19
CA HIS A 195 -6.32 32.70 -1.23
C HIS A 195 -5.64 33.05 0.10
N ILE A 196 -6.25 34.01 0.81
CA ILE A 196 -5.89 34.29 2.20
C ILE A 196 -6.52 33.21 3.06
N LYS A 197 -5.68 32.40 3.69
CA LYS A 197 -6.08 31.30 4.58
C LYS A 197 -6.53 31.82 5.93
N GLU A 198 -5.82 32.82 6.46
CA GLU A 198 -6.02 33.35 7.81
C GLU A 198 -5.47 34.78 7.90
N LEU A 199 -6.13 35.61 8.72
CA LEU A 199 -5.63 36.91 9.18
C LEU A 199 -5.15 36.72 10.61
N GLY A 200 -3.86 36.48 10.80
CA GLY A 200 -3.26 36.25 12.12
C GLY A 200 -2.97 37.56 12.86
N ASP A 201 -2.45 37.45 14.08
CA ASP A 201 -2.22 38.62 14.93
C ASP A 201 -1.20 39.61 14.34
N PHE A 202 -0.17 39.09 13.65
CA PHE A 202 0.94 39.89 13.09
C PHE A 202 1.19 39.67 11.61
N SER A 203 0.40 38.80 10.96
CA SER A 203 0.61 38.45 9.56
C SER A 203 -0.66 38.01 8.84
N VAL A 204 -0.66 38.16 7.53
CA VAL A 204 -1.62 37.54 6.62
C VAL A 204 -1.04 36.22 6.14
N VAL A 205 -1.78 35.13 6.32
CA VAL A 205 -1.39 33.79 5.87
C VAL A 205 -1.94 33.56 4.46
N TYR A 206 -1.07 33.56 3.48
CA TYR A 206 -1.39 33.28 2.08
C TYR A 206 -1.18 31.80 1.77
N ARG A 207 -2.06 31.24 0.94
CA ARG A 207 -1.88 29.91 0.38
C ARG A 207 -1.94 29.98 -1.14
N ILE A 208 -0.84 29.62 -1.78
CA ILE A 208 -0.74 29.47 -3.23
C ILE A 208 -1.07 28.03 -3.61
N HIS A 209 -1.93 27.87 -4.60
CA HIS A 209 -2.32 26.61 -5.20
C HIS A 209 -1.99 26.59 -6.68
N GLY A 210 -1.77 25.40 -7.22
CA GLY A 210 -1.74 25.18 -8.66
C GLY A 210 -1.90 23.71 -9.01
N LEU A 211 -2.43 23.44 -10.19
CA LEU A 211 -2.66 22.10 -10.70
C LEU A 211 -1.37 21.52 -11.30
N LEU A 212 -0.90 20.42 -10.70
CA LEU A 212 0.16 19.59 -11.24
C LEU A 212 -0.45 18.46 -12.06
N THR A 213 -0.16 18.41 -13.35
CA THR A 213 -0.58 17.32 -14.25
C THR A 213 0.32 16.09 -14.13
N GLU A 214 1.63 16.30 -14.02
CA GLU A 214 2.61 15.22 -13.86
C GLU A 214 2.79 14.81 -12.40
N VAL A 215 1.84 14.01 -11.91
CA VAL A 215 1.74 13.62 -10.49
C VAL A 215 2.92 12.79 -9.97
N LYS A 216 3.73 12.19 -10.85
CA LYS A 216 4.93 11.44 -10.47
C LYS A 216 6.03 12.34 -9.87
N ARG A 217 5.99 13.65 -10.12
CA ARG A 217 6.95 14.64 -9.59
C ARG A 217 6.44 15.43 -8.39
N VAL A 218 5.42 14.90 -7.68
CA VAL A 218 4.72 15.68 -6.64
C VAL A 218 5.64 16.11 -5.48
N LEU A 219 6.66 15.35 -5.12
CA LEU A 219 7.59 15.72 -4.04
C LEU A 219 8.57 16.81 -4.51
N SER A 220 9.15 16.61 -5.68
CA SER A 220 10.06 17.55 -6.33
C SER A 220 9.37 18.90 -6.57
N VAL A 221 8.17 18.90 -7.15
CA VAL A 221 7.39 20.13 -7.42
C VAL A 221 6.96 20.82 -6.12
N ARG A 222 6.63 20.08 -5.05
CA ARG A 222 6.36 20.69 -3.74
C ARG A 222 7.58 21.44 -3.19
N SER A 223 8.77 20.87 -3.34
CA SER A 223 10.02 21.52 -2.94
C SER A 223 10.31 22.74 -3.81
N GLN A 224 10.27 22.57 -5.13
CA GLN A 224 10.50 23.62 -6.12
C GLN A 224 9.52 24.80 -5.95
N LEU A 225 8.24 24.54 -5.67
CA LEU A 225 7.27 25.60 -5.41
C LEU A 225 7.65 26.42 -4.17
N ARG A 226 8.18 25.79 -3.11
CA ARG A 226 8.65 26.53 -1.93
C ARG A 226 9.87 27.38 -2.27
N CYS A 227 10.83 26.84 -3.01
CA CYS A 227 11.98 27.61 -3.49
C CYS A 227 11.55 28.79 -4.36
N ALA A 228 10.69 28.55 -5.36
CA ALA A 228 10.18 29.59 -6.25
C ALA A 228 9.42 30.68 -5.49
N VAL A 229 8.62 30.33 -4.48
CA VAL A 229 7.95 31.31 -3.62
C VAL A 229 8.96 32.17 -2.86
N LEU A 230 10.01 31.57 -2.28
CA LEU A 230 11.07 32.32 -1.60
C LEU A 230 11.78 33.26 -2.58
N ASP A 231 12.19 32.74 -3.74
CA ASP A 231 12.96 33.50 -4.74
C ASP A 231 12.15 34.69 -5.28
N HIS A 232 10.90 34.49 -5.69
CA HIS A 232 10.06 35.58 -6.23
C HIS A 232 9.69 36.61 -5.17
N LEU A 233 9.46 36.21 -3.92
CA LEU A 233 9.20 37.16 -2.83
C LEU A 233 10.44 38.02 -2.56
N HIS A 234 11.62 37.41 -2.47
CA HIS A 234 12.87 38.12 -2.27
C HIS A 234 13.21 39.06 -3.45
N GLU A 235 13.10 38.58 -4.69
CA GLU A 235 13.30 39.40 -5.90
C GLU A 235 12.30 40.57 -5.98
N GLY A 236 11.06 40.34 -5.51
CA GLY A 236 10.02 41.34 -5.41
C GLY A 236 10.16 42.32 -4.23
N GLY A 237 11.26 42.24 -3.47
CA GLY A 237 11.53 43.11 -2.33
C GLY A 237 10.66 42.83 -1.11
N VAL A 238 10.01 41.67 -1.04
CA VAL A 238 9.20 41.26 0.10
C VAL A 238 10.06 40.48 1.08
N GLU A 239 10.26 41.06 2.26
CA GLU A 239 10.97 40.39 3.34
C GLU A 239 10.09 39.32 4.00
N ILE A 240 10.65 38.13 4.24
CA ILE A 240 9.97 37.04 4.92
C ILE A 240 10.55 36.95 6.34
N VAL A 241 9.75 37.32 7.34
CA VAL A 241 10.16 37.29 8.75
C VAL A 241 9.29 36.34 9.57
N SER A 242 9.87 35.77 10.63
CA SER A 242 9.11 35.02 11.62
C SER A 242 8.31 36.00 12.50
N PRO A 243 7.04 35.70 12.84
CA PRO A 243 6.24 36.53 13.74
C PRO A 243 6.88 36.77 15.11
N ASN A 244 7.75 35.85 15.57
CA ASN A 244 8.45 35.93 16.86
C ASN A 244 9.85 36.58 16.75
N PHE A 245 10.21 37.15 15.60
CA PHE A 245 11.51 37.75 15.38
C PHE A 245 11.57 39.17 15.97
N MET A 246 12.06 39.29 17.21
CA MET A 246 12.51 40.56 17.77
C MET A 246 14.00 40.72 17.51
N ASN A 247 14.36 41.65 16.64
CA ASN A 247 15.74 41.95 16.32
C ASN A 247 16.00 43.44 16.52
N GLN A 248 16.69 43.81 17.61
CA GLN A 248 17.19 45.17 17.77
C GLN A 248 18.51 45.30 17.01
N ARG A 249 18.42 45.38 15.67
CA ARG A 249 19.56 45.79 14.84
C ARG A 249 19.51 47.30 14.68
N VAL A 250 20.58 47.99 15.06
CA VAL A 250 20.81 49.38 14.64
C VAL A 250 21.20 49.31 13.17
N LEU A 251 20.23 49.54 12.29
CA LEU A 251 20.38 49.52 10.85
C LEU A 251 20.73 50.93 10.36
N ALA A 252 21.66 51.04 9.40
CA ALA A 252 21.75 52.25 8.60
C ALA A 252 20.46 52.40 7.78
N ASP A 253 20.03 53.64 7.48
CA ASP A 253 18.74 54.00 6.86
C ASP A 253 18.38 53.26 5.54
N GLN A 254 19.26 52.42 4.99
CA GLN A 254 19.11 51.75 3.69
C GLN A 254 19.63 50.30 3.66
N ALA A 255 19.77 49.62 4.80
CA ALA A 255 20.24 48.22 4.80
C ALA A 255 19.16 47.26 4.27
N VAL A 256 19.41 46.65 3.11
CA VAL A 256 18.50 45.68 2.46
C VAL A 256 18.94 44.25 2.80
N PHE A 257 18.03 43.42 3.34
CA PHE A 257 18.29 42.04 3.80
C PHE A 257 17.84 40.95 2.82
N ILE A 258 17.63 41.33 1.56
CA ILE A 258 17.25 40.41 0.49
C ILE A 258 18.48 39.54 0.16
N PRO A 259 18.39 38.19 0.27
CA PRO A 259 19.44 37.31 -0.24
C PRO A 259 19.74 37.64 -1.70
N ARG A 260 21.02 37.73 -2.09
CA ARG A 260 21.34 38.00 -3.50
C ARG A 260 20.76 36.86 -4.35
N PRO A 261 19.88 37.16 -5.34
CA PRO A 261 19.32 36.13 -6.19
C PRO A 261 20.46 35.39 -6.87
N THR A 262 20.65 34.13 -6.49
CA THR A 262 21.61 33.24 -7.11
C THR A 262 20.79 32.29 -7.95
N ARG A 263 20.73 32.53 -9.26
CA ARG A 263 20.12 31.56 -10.17
C ARG A 263 20.88 30.25 -10.03
N ALA A 264 20.18 29.18 -9.65
CA ALA A 264 20.70 27.83 -9.85
C ALA A 264 21.11 27.70 -11.32
N SER A 265 22.32 27.16 -11.57
CA SER A 265 22.75 26.94 -12.94
C SER A 265 21.80 25.90 -13.58
N ALA A 266 21.45 26.10 -14.86
CA ALA A 266 20.58 25.16 -15.57
C ALA A 266 21.17 23.73 -15.62
N ASP A 267 22.49 23.60 -15.49
CA ASP A 267 23.21 22.32 -15.44
C ASP A 267 23.06 21.58 -14.09
N GLU A 268 22.89 22.27 -12.96
CA GLU A 268 22.62 21.61 -11.66
C GLU A 268 21.21 21.03 -11.55
N THR A 269 20.32 21.40 -12.48
CA THR A 269 18.93 20.91 -12.52
C THR A 269 18.77 19.59 -13.28
N GLN A 270 19.87 18.97 -13.76
CA GLN A 270 19.91 17.51 -13.96
C GLN A 270 19.94 16.78 -12.59
N ALA A 271 19.12 17.25 -11.65
CA ALA A 271 18.91 16.61 -10.38
C ALA A 271 18.16 15.31 -10.67
N VAL A 272 18.75 14.20 -10.25
CA VAL A 272 18.06 12.91 -10.14
C VAL A 272 16.69 13.19 -9.51
N ILE A 273 15.62 12.93 -10.25
CA ILE A 273 14.25 13.14 -9.78
C ILE A 273 14.13 12.33 -8.48
N ALA A 274 13.92 13.00 -7.34
CA ALA A 274 13.97 12.37 -6.03
C ALA A 274 13.03 11.15 -5.96
N GLU A 275 11.89 11.25 -6.64
CA GLU A 275 10.91 10.19 -6.76
C GLU A 275 11.45 8.92 -7.44
N THR A 276 12.36 9.02 -8.40
CA THR A 276 12.94 7.85 -9.08
C THR A 276 13.84 7.03 -8.15
N VAL A 277 14.49 7.68 -7.18
CA VAL A 277 15.32 6.98 -6.18
C VAL A 277 14.47 6.39 -5.07
N VAL A 278 13.42 7.12 -4.68
CA VAL A 278 12.59 6.80 -3.52
C VAL A 278 11.51 5.78 -3.83
N PHE A 279 10.95 5.79 -5.06
CA PHE A 279 9.79 4.98 -5.45
C PHE A 279 10.12 3.94 -6.51
N ASP A 280 11.35 3.41 -6.49
CA ASP A 280 11.83 2.37 -7.41
C ASP A 280 10.91 1.14 -7.45
N LYS A 281 10.62 0.53 -6.28
CA LYS A 281 9.75 -0.66 -6.18
C LYS A 281 8.34 -0.35 -6.68
N ALA A 282 7.79 0.81 -6.34
CA ALA A 282 6.47 1.22 -6.80
C ALA A 282 6.40 1.51 -8.31
N ASP A 283 7.46 2.07 -8.91
CA ASP A 283 7.56 2.25 -10.36
C ASP A 283 7.65 0.90 -11.10
N GLU A 284 8.44 -0.03 -10.57
CA GLU A 284 8.51 -1.39 -11.11
C GLU A 284 7.16 -2.10 -11.04
N ALA A 285 6.48 -2.03 -9.88
CA ALA A 285 5.17 -2.61 -9.67
C ALA A 285 4.09 -2.03 -10.60
N GLU A 286 4.05 -0.70 -10.78
CA GLU A 286 3.16 -0.06 -11.76
C GLU A 286 3.41 -0.62 -13.16
N SER A 287 4.69 -0.70 -13.56
CA SER A 287 5.08 -1.20 -14.88
C SER A 287 4.66 -2.66 -15.09
N ILE A 288 4.71 -3.49 -14.05
CA ILE A 288 4.25 -4.89 -14.09
C ILE A 288 2.72 -4.93 -14.20
N GLU A 289 2.00 -4.10 -13.45
CA GLU A 289 0.54 -4.02 -13.52
C GLU A 289 0.07 -3.58 -14.92
N GLU A 290 0.76 -2.63 -15.55
CA GLU A 290 0.49 -2.20 -16.93
C GLU A 290 0.68 -3.33 -17.94
N LEU A 291 1.79 -4.08 -17.84
CA LEU A 291 2.03 -5.25 -18.71
C LEU A 291 0.96 -6.33 -18.52
N ARG A 292 0.55 -6.60 -17.27
CA ARG A 292 -0.53 -7.54 -16.95
C ARG A 292 -1.85 -7.07 -17.55
N ASN A 293 -2.18 -5.78 -17.45
CA ASN A 293 -3.39 -5.21 -18.04
C ASN A 293 -3.37 -5.33 -19.57
N ALA A 294 -2.26 -4.99 -20.23
CA ALA A 294 -2.08 -5.14 -21.67
C ALA A 294 -2.25 -6.61 -22.12
N ARG A 295 -1.67 -7.55 -21.37
CA ARG A 295 -1.84 -8.99 -21.60
C ARG A 295 -3.31 -9.42 -21.49
N THR A 296 -4.04 -8.95 -20.48
CA THR A 296 -5.46 -9.29 -20.34
C THR A 296 -6.33 -8.71 -21.46
N GLY A 297 -5.97 -7.54 -21.98
CA GLY A 297 -6.60 -6.96 -23.18
C GLY A 297 -6.45 -7.88 -24.39
N ILE A 298 -5.22 -8.31 -24.68
CA ILE A 298 -4.93 -9.23 -25.79
C ILE A 298 -5.63 -10.57 -25.60
N LYS A 299 -5.70 -11.10 -24.38
CA LYS A 299 -6.42 -12.35 -24.09
C LYS A 299 -7.92 -12.22 -24.42
N LYS A 300 -8.54 -11.08 -24.14
CA LYS A 300 -9.95 -10.82 -24.50
C LYS A 300 -10.13 -10.69 -26.01
N GLU A 301 -9.22 -10.01 -26.71
CA GLU A 301 -9.21 -9.95 -28.17
C GLU A 301 -9.09 -11.34 -28.78
N LEU A 302 -8.15 -12.15 -28.30
CA LEU A 302 -8.00 -13.55 -28.71
C LEU A 302 -9.28 -14.37 -28.48
N ALA A 303 -9.99 -14.17 -27.36
CA ALA A 303 -11.25 -14.86 -27.12
C ALA A 303 -12.32 -14.49 -28.16
N LYS A 304 -12.43 -13.20 -28.50
CA LYS A 304 -13.36 -12.71 -29.53
C LYS A 304 -13.01 -13.22 -30.92
N LEU A 305 -11.73 -13.20 -31.30
CA LEU A 305 -11.27 -13.71 -32.61
C LEU A 305 -11.47 -15.22 -32.75
N ASN A 306 -11.30 -15.98 -31.66
CA ASN A 306 -11.59 -17.41 -31.66
C ASN A 306 -13.09 -17.70 -31.78
N GLU A 307 -13.94 -16.81 -31.29
CA GLU A 307 -15.39 -16.92 -31.43
C GLU A 307 -15.82 -16.58 -32.87
N SER A 308 -15.33 -15.47 -33.44
CA SER A 308 -15.60 -15.11 -34.84
C SER A 308 -15.07 -16.15 -35.83
N MET A 309 -13.94 -16.79 -35.54
CA MET A 309 -13.41 -17.90 -36.34
C MET A 309 -14.37 -19.10 -36.44
N LYS A 310 -15.23 -19.33 -35.44
CA LYS A 310 -16.20 -20.44 -35.49
C LYS A 310 -17.33 -20.18 -36.48
N GLU A 311 -17.66 -18.92 -36.73
CA GLU A 311 -18.80 -18.49 -37.56
C GLU A 311 -18.41 -18.13 -39.01
N SER A 312 -17.11 -18.04 -39.30
CA SER A 312 -16.56 -17.56 -40.58
C SER A 312 -16.31 -18.63 -41.66
N ASP A 313 -16.19 -18.18 -42.91
CA ASP A 313 -15.85 -18.98 -44.09
C ASP A 313 -14.36 -19.37 -44.17
N ALA A 314 -14.01 -20.34 -45.03
CA ALA A 314 -12.67 -20.94 -45.11
C ALA A 314 -11.52 -19.94 -45.42
N ASP A 315 -11.79 -18.91 -46.24
CA ASP A 315 -10.81 -17.86 -46.56
C ASP A 315 -10.64 -16.85 -45.40
N GLU A 316 -11.71 -16.59 -44.66
CA GLU A 316 -11.71 -15.75 -43.47
C GLU A 316 -11.01 -16.43 -42.30
N LYS A 317 -11.19 -17.75 -42.13
CA LYS A 317 -10.48 -18.56 -41.13
C LYS A 317 -8.97 -18.44 -41.26
N LYS A 318 -8.41 -18.51 -42.47
CA LYS A 318 -6.95 -18.35 -42.69
C LYS A 318 -6.44 -16.97 -42.29
N ARG A 319 -7.23 -15.91 -42.52
CA ARG A 319 -6.88 -14.54 -42.10
C ARG A 319 -6.90 -14.42 -40.57
N LEU A 320 -7.95 -14.93 -39.94
CA LEU A 320 -8.10 -14.93 -38.48
C LEU A 320 -7.03 -15.79 -37.79
N GLU A 321 -6.61 -16.91 -38.38
CA GLU A 321 -5.49 -17.73 -37.87
C GLU A 321 -4.18 -16.94 -37.85
N GLY A 322 -3.90 -16.17 -38.91
CA GLY A 322 -2.74 -15.29 -38.98
C GLY A 322 -2.75 -14.23 -37.88
N GLU A 323 -3.88 -13.56 -37.68
CA GLU A 323 -4.04 -12.52 -36.66
C GLU A 323 -3.93 -13.08 -35.23
N ILE A 324 -4.56 -14.24 -34.96
CA ILE A 324 -4.45 -14.96 -33.69
C ILE A 324 -2.99 -15.36 -33.41
N SER A 325 -2.23 -15.79 -34.42
CA SER A 325 -0.82 -16.18 -34.25
C SER A 325 0.06 -15.00 -33.82
N ILE A 326 -0.17 -13.82 -34.41
CA ILE A 326 0.54 -12.58 -34.06
C ILE A 326 0.20 -12.15 -32.63
N LEU A 327 -1.09 -12.19 -32.27
CA LEU A 327 -1.54 -11.84 -30.92
C LEU A 327 -1.00 -12.81 -29.85
N LYS A 328 -0.93 -14.11 -30.14
CA LYS A 328 -0.28 -15.10 -29.26
C LYS A 328 1.20 -14.81 -29.06
N LEU A 329 1.93 -14.48 -30.12
CA LEU A 329 3.35 -14.17 -30.04
C LEU A 329 3.60 -12.87 -29.26
N ARG A 330 2.73 -11.87 -29.42
CA ARG A 330 2.75 -10.64 -28.62
C ARG A 330 2.48 -10.93 -27.14
N MET A 331 1.52 -11.82 -26.83
CA MET A 331 1.22 -12.26 -25.47
C MET A 331 2.43 -12.96 -24.82
N GLU A 332 3.13 -13.83 -25.54
CA GLU A 332 4.34 -14.50 -25.05
C GLU A 332 5.47 -13.51 -24.74
N ARG A 333 5.63 -12.46 -25.56
CA ARG A 333 6.59 -11.38 -25.25
C ARG A 333 6.25 -10.67 -23.94
N PHE A 334 4.97 -10.38 -23.71
CA PHE A 334 4.53 -9.79 -22.43
C PHE A 334 4.82 -10.71 -21.25
N ASP A 335 4.60 -12.01 -21.39
CA ASP A 335 4.90 -12.99 -20.33
C ASP A 335 6.40 -13.02 -19.99
N LYS A 336 7.27 -12.96 -21.01
CA LYS A 336 8.73 -12.85 -20.79
C LYS A 336 9.13 -11.53 -20.12
N MET A 337 8.50 -10.41 -20.50
CA MET A 337 8.77 -9.11 -19.88
C MET A 337 8.32 -9.06 -18.41
N ILE A 338 7.16 -9.62 -18.09
CA ILE A 338 6.64 -9.71 -16.73
C ILE A 338 7.59 -10.55 -15.88
N ALA A 339 7.95 -11.77 -16.33
CA ALA A 339 8.82 -12.67 -15.57
C ALA A 339 10.20 -12.03 -15.28
N ASN A 340 10.80 -11.35 -16.26
CA ASN A 340 12.11 -10.70 -16.08
C ASN A 340 12.06 -9.49 -15.12
N ARG A 341 10.91 -8.82 -15.00
CA ARG A 341 10.73 -7.72 -14.03
C ARG A 341 10.41 -8.25 -12.64
N GLU A 342 9.62 -9.30 -12.52
CA GLU A 342 9.35 -9.97 -11.25
C GLU A 342 10.63 -10.49 -10.59
N THR A 343 11.54 -11.11 -11.37
CA THR A 343 12.85 -11.56 -10.84
C THR A 343 13.71 -10.40 -10.33
N ARG A 344 13.67 -9.25 -10.99
CA ARG A 344 14.44 -8.07 -10.56
C ARG A 344 13.88 -7.44 -9.28
N ALA A 345 12.56 -7.46 -9.13
CA ALA A 345 11.89 -6.95 -7.94
C ALA A 345 12.16 -7.85 -6.70
N ASP A 346 12.24 -9.17 -6.89
CA ASP A 346 12.52 -10.14 -5.81
C ASP A 346 14.01 -10.15 -5.39
N ASP A 347 14.93 -9.86 -6.32
CA ASP A 347 16.38 -9.79 -6.04
C ASP A 347 16.80 -8.49 -5.30
N GLY A 348 15.89 -7.52 -5.18
CA GLY A 348 16.12 -6.20 -4.55
C GLY A 348 15.66 -6.06 -3.09
N ASP A 349 14.92 -7.05 -2.57
CA ASP A 349 14.58 -7.20 -1.14
C ASP A 349 15.71 -7.92 -0.37
#